data_AF-A0A2M8ACQ0-F1
#
_entry.id   AF-A0A2M8ACQ0-F1
#
_cell.length_a   1.000
_cell.length_b   1.000
_cell.length_c   1.000
_cell.angle_alpha   90.00
_cell.angle_beta   90.00
_cell.angle_gamma   90.00
#
_symmetry.space_group_name_H-M   'P 1'
#
loop_
_entity.id
_entity.type
_entity.pdbx_description
1 polymer ?
#
loop_
_entity_poly.entity_id
_entity_poly.type
_entity_poly.pdbx_seq_one_letter_code
_entity_poly.pdbx_strand_id
1 'polypeptide(L)'
;PIGPPTAQPKPPPIHLPNFAIYLFFYYCTIIQNRFKYFFMLIFFLNISVFKTLPNNIEPYQIIPPVIKSGTVYSFTTDSDVIYEVRFGRKQNNILNATIVFGVTNDEYDGEEYSLTNKGEVYKVMATIVKIVQLYRMEHPNINLFEYTGEQSDKEKIKNRNVRLALYNRYIRRVFDNNWIVETKENKVIIRKIK
;
A
#
# COMPACT_ATOMS: atom_id res chain seq x y z
N PRO A 1 68.97 -27.56 68.07
CA PRO A 1 67.67 -26.90 67.84
C PRO A 1 67.86 -25.56 67.11
N ILE A 2 67.75 -25.61 65.78
CA ILE A 2 67.68 -24.42 64.92
C ILE A 2 66.33 -24.55 64.23
N GLY A 3 65.40 -23.68 64.61
CA GLY A 3 64.03 -23.72 64.10
C GLY A 3 63.97 -23.48 62.60
N PRO A 4 62.98 -24.03 61.89
CA PRO A 4 62.88 -23.88 60.45
C PRO A 4 62.60 -22.41 60.05
N PRO A 5 63.09 -21.97 58.89
CA PRO A 5 62.99 -20.60 58.43
C PRO A 5 61.54 -20.16 58.20
N THR A 6 61.24 -18.94 58.61
CA THR A 6 59.97 -18.24 58.46
C THR A 6 59.60 -18.07 56.98
N ALA A 7 58.46 -18.63 56.58
CA ALA A 7 57.91 -18.47 55.23
C ALA A 7 57.49 -17.02 54.99
N GLN A 8 57.97 -16.42 53.90
CA GLN A 8 57.54 -15.09 53.46
C GLN A 8 56.07 -15.10 52.99
N PRO A 9 55.30 -14.02 53.26
CA PRO A 9 53.91 -13.95 52.86
C PRO A 9 53.78 -13.91 51.33
N LYS A 10 52.90 -14.78 50.82
CA LYS A 10 52.57 -14.88 49.39
C LYS A 10 51.98 -13.55 48.88
N PRO A 11 52.41 -13.04 47.72
CA PRO A 11 51.82 -11.81 47.16
C PRO A 11 50.32 -12.00 46.88
N PRO A 12 49.50 -10.94 47.02
CA PRO A 12 48.07 -11.02 46.82
C PRO A 12 47.74 -11.36 45.35
N PRO A 13 46.62 -12.08 45.11
CA PRO A 13 46.24 -12.50 43.77
C PRO A 13 45.95 -11.27 42.88
N ILE A 14 46.56 -11.26 41.70
CA ILE A 14 46.30 -10.29 40.65
C ILE A 14 44.88 -10.55 40.12
N HIS A 15 43.95 -9.62 40.38
CA HIS A 15 42.62 -9.65 39.76
C HIS A 15 42.74 -9.32 38.27
N LEU A 16 42.79 -10.35 37.43
CA LEU A 16 42.52 -10.22 36.01
C LEU A 16 41.06 -9.74 35.84
N PRO A 17 40.80 -8.65 35.11
CA PRO A 17 39.43 -8.24 34.83
C PRO A 17 38.73 -9.36 34.06
N ASN A 18 37.53 -9.72 34.53
CA ASN A 18 36.76 -10.84 34.02
C ASN A 18 36.50 -10.68 32.52
N PHE A 19 37.32 -11.31 31.68
CA PHE A 19 37.19 -11.33 30.22
C PHE A 19 35.80 -11.80 29.79
N ALA A 20 35.17 -12.66 30.62
CA ALA A 20 33.81 -13.12 30.48
C ALA A 20 32.75 -12.00 30.53
N ILE A 21 32.96 -10.94 31.33
CA ILE A 21 32.03 -9.81 31.44
C ILE A 21 32.10 -8.95 30.18
N TYR A 22 33.30 -8.71 29.64
CA TYR A 22 33.45 -8.00 28.36
C TYR A 22 32.88 -8.80 27.20
N LEU A 23 33.07 -10.13 27.17
CA LEU A 23 32.39 -10.98 26.19
C LEU A 23 30.87 -10.94 26.35
N PHE A 24 30.35 -10.90 27.58
CA PHE A 24 28.92 -10.82 27.86
C PHE A 24 28.32 -9.47 27.39
N PHE A 25 28.99 -8.34 27.63
CA PHE A 25 28.55 -7.05 27.09
C PHE A 25 28.70 -6.96 25.56
N TYR A 26 29.75 -7.55 24.98
CA TYR A 26 29.92 -7.60 23.52
C TYR A 26 28.85 -8.49 22.86
N TYR A 27 28.53 -9.66 23.45
CA TYR A 27 27.43 -10.51 23.01
C TYR A 27 26.06 -9.85 23.22
N CYS A 28 25.82 -9.18 24.35
CA CYS A 28 24.57 -8.44 24.59
C CYS A 28 24.37 -7.29 23.58
N THR A 29 25.45 -6.59 23.20
CA THR A 29 25.38 -5.52 22.19
C THR A 29 25.12 -6.08 20.79
N ILE A 30 25.71 -7.24 20.43
CA ILE A 30 25.43 -7.94 19.17
C ILE A 30 24.00 -8.48 19.14
N ILE A 31 23.49 -9.02 20.24
CA ILE A 31 22.12 -9.55 20.34
C ILE A 31 21.08 -8.43 20.26
N GLN A 32 21.31 -7.28 20.92
CA GLN A 32 20.42 -6.11 20.80
C GLN A 32 20.41 -5.50 19.39
N ASN A 33 21.55 -5.48 18.68
CA ASN A 33 21.58 -5.06 17.29
C ASN A 33 20.92 -6.07 16.35
N ARG A 34 21.10 -7.39 16.56
CA ARG A 34 20.39 -8.39 15.76
C ARG A 34 18.88 -8.38 15.97
N PHE A 35 18.39 -8.04 17.15
CA PHE A 35 16.95 -7.82 17.38
C PHE A 35 16.43 -6.55 16.72
N LYS A 36 17.20 -5.46 16.68
CA LYS A 36 16.82 -4.25 15.92
C LYS A 36 16.68 -4.55 14.42
N TYR A 37 17.63 -5.25 13.82
CA TYR A 37 17.54 -5.62 12.41
C TYR A 37 16.56 -6.76 12.15
N PHE A 38 16.29 -7.65 13.10
CA PHE A 38 15.24 -8.68 12.95
C PHE A 38 13.85 -8.06 13.07
N PHE A 39 13.64 -7.08 13.94
CA PHE A 39 12.38 -6.32 14.00
C PHE A 39 12.24 -5.37 12.80
N MET A 40 13.35 -4.78 12.31
CA MET A 40 13.33 -4.04 11.05
C MET A 40 13.06 -4.97 9.87
N LEU A 41 13.62 -6.18 9.84
CA LEU A 41 13.37 -7.20 8.81
C LEU A 41 11.95 -7.76 8.91
N ILE A 42 11.35 -7.89 10.10
CA ILE A 42 9.92 -8.20 10.28
C ILE A 42 9.05 -7.01 9.87
N PHE A 43 9.50 -5.76 10.06
CA PHE A 43 8.81 -4.58 9.53
C PHE A 43 8.90 -4.53 8.00
N PHE A 44 10.04 -4.92 7.41
CA PHE A 44 10.24 -5.05 5.96
C PHE A 44 9.59 -6.33 5.37
N LEU A 45 9.40 -7.39 6.17
CA LEU A 45 8.62 -8.58 5.82
C LEU A 45 7.11 -8.34 5.97
N ASN A 46 6.69 -7.40 6.83
CA ASN A 46 5.31 -6.89 6.84
C ASN A 46 5.06 -5.88 5.70
N ILE A 47 6.09 -5.21 5.18
CA ILE A 47 6.01 -4.52 3.88
C ILE A 47 6.00 -5.53 2.72
N SER A 48 6.51 -6.74 2.94
CA SER A 48 6.44 -7.87 2.00
C SER A 48 5.25 -8.81 2.23
N VAL A 49 4.15 -8.30 2.81
CA VAL A 49 2.83 -8.75 2.36
C VAL A 49 2.57 -8.14 0.97
N PHE A 50 3.48 -8.39 0.03
CA PHE A 50 3.14 -8.68 -1.34
C PHE A 50 2.27 -9.94 -1.30
N LYS A 51 1.02 -9.79 -0.83
CA LYS A 51 -0.06 -10.56 -1.42
C LYS A 51 -0.03 -10.14 -2.87
N THR A 52 0.67 -10.93 -3.67
CA THR A 52 0.52 -10.98 -5.11
C THR A 52 -0.98 -10.98 -5.35
N LEU A 53 -1.51 -9.84 -5.78
CA LEU A 53 -2.90 -9.77 -6.17
C LEU A 53 -3.07 -10.81 -7.27
N PRO A 54 -4.06 -11.72 -7.19
CA PRO A 54 -4.18 -12.80 -8.16
C PRO A 54 -4.14 -12.19 -9.56
N ASN A 55 -3.18 -12.62 -10.37
CA ASN A 55 -2.96 -12.01 -11.69
C ASN A 55 -4.06 -12.35 -12.70
N ASN A 56 -5.05 -13.17 -12.31
CA ASN A 56 -6.06 -13.72 -13.18
C ASN A 56 -7.47 -13.66 -12.58
N ILE A 57 -7.80 -12.56 -11.89
CA ILE A 57 -9.20 -12.32 -11.49
C ILE A 57 -9.94 -11.78 -12.71
N GLU A 58 -10.89 -12.56 -13.21
CA GLU A 58 -11.79 -12.12 -14.27
C GLU A 58 -12.66 -10.97 -13.76
N PRO A 59 -12.70 -9.83 -14.47
CA PRO A 59 -13.54 -8.70 -14.08
C PRO A 59 -15.03 -9.04 -14.20
N TYR A 60 -15.87 -8.29 -13.51
CA TYR A 60 -17.32 -8.31 -13.74
C TYR A 60 -17.65 -7.88 -15.17
N GLN A 61 -18.85 -8.24 -15.61
CA GLN A 61 -19.37 -7.74 -16.87
C GLN A 61 -19.52 -6.22 -16.81
N ILE A 62 -18.77 -5.52 -17.65
CA ILE A 62 -18.77 -4.06 -17.74
C ILE A 62 -19.90 -3.64 -18.69
N ILE A 63 -20.74 -2.71 -18.22
CA ILE A 63 -21.74 -2.02 -19.02
C ILE A 63 -21.10 -0.69 -19.48
N PRO A 64 -20.79 -0.55 -20.78
CA PRO A 64 -20.20 0.66 -21.31
C PRO A 64 -21.24 1.80 -21.38
N PRO A 65 -20.81 3.06 -21.53
CA PRO A 65 -21.71 4.16 -21.78
C PRO A 65 -22.55 3.93 -23.05
N VAL A 66 -23.77 4.48 -23.06
CA VAL A 66 -24.72 4.40 -24.20
C VAL A 66 -24.12 4.97 -25.50
N ILE A 67 -23.19 5.92 -25.39
CA ILE A 67 -22.44 6.49 -26.52
C ILE A 67 -20.94 6.34 -26.29
N LYS A 68 -20.15 6.19 -27.36
CA LYS A 68 -18.69 6.01 -27.29
C LYS A 68 -17.94 7.15 -26.58
N SER A 69 -18.47 8.38 -26.66
CA SER A 69 -17.90 9.54 -25.96
C SER A 69 -18.41 9.69 -24.53
N GLY A 70 -19.22 8.75 -24.05
CA GLY A 70 -19.76 8.79 -22.71
C GLY A 70 -18.68 8.53 -21.67
N THR A 71 -18.97 8.94 -20.43
CA THR A 71 -17.97 8.99 -19.38
C THR A 71 -18.31 8.12 -18.17
N VAL A 72 -19.42 7.39 -18.23
CA VAL A 72 -19.92 6.57 -17.11
C VAL A 72 -19.97 5.13 -17.55
N TYR A 73 -19.25 4.30 -16.81
CA TYR A 73 -19.29 2.84 -16.92
C TYR A 73 -19.90 2.28 -15.65
N SER A 74 -20.65 1.19 -15.76
CA SER A 74 -21.21 0.52 -14.59
C SER A 74 -20.99 -0.99 -14.64
N PHE A 75 -21.11 -1.63 -13.49
CA PHE A 75 -21.13 -3.09 -13.35
C PHE A 75 -21.84 -3.48 -12.06
N THR A 76 -22.38 -4.69 -12.02
CA THR A 76 -23.07 -5.23 -10.85
C THR A 76 -22.24 -6.37 -10.26
N THR A 77 -22.08 -6.38 -8.93
CA THR A 77 -21.36 -7.46 -8.23
C THR A 77 -22.23 -8.70 -8.04
N ASP A 78 -21.63 -9.79 -7.56
CA ASP A 78 -22.36 -11.03 -7.25
C ASP A 78 -23.33 -10.84 -6.05
N SER A 79 -23.16 -9.77 -5.27
CA SER A 79 -24.07 -9.32 -4.18
C SER A 79 -25.06 -8.24 -4.63
N ASP A 80 -25.32 -8.09 -5.93
CA ASP A 80 -26.27 -7.13 -6.51
C ASP A 80 -25.96 -5.64 -6.23
N VAL A 81 -24.70 -5.33 -5.90
CA VAL A 81 -24.26 -3.93 -5.69
C VAL A 81 -23.85 -3.33 -7.04
N ILE A 82 -24.46 -2.22 -7.41
CA ILE A 82 -24.20 -1.51 -8.66
C ILE A 82 -23.11 -0.46 -8.42
N TYR A 83 -21.98 -0.65 -9.10
CA TYR A 83 -20.85 0.28 -9.09
C TYR A 83 -20.84 1.13 -10.36
N GLU A 84 -20.29 2.33 -10.23
CA GLU A 84 -20.03 3.24 -11.32
C GLU A 84 -18.59 3.77 -11.30
N VAL A 85 -18.03 3.93 -12.49
CA VAL A 85 -16.77 4.62 -12.72
C VAL A 85 -17.03 5.77 -13.69
N ARG A 86 -16.85 6.99 -13.20
CA ARG A 86 -17.16 8.24 -13.90
C ARG A 86 -15.88 8.98 -14.26
N PHE A 87 -15.77 9.43 -15.51
CA PHE A 87 -14.65 10.19 -16.03
C PHE A 87 -15.05 11.67 -16.28
N GLY A 88 -14.68 12.57 -15.39
CA GLY A 88 -14.84 14.01 -15.60
C GLY A 88 -13.72 14.56 -16.49
N ARG A 89 -14.01 15.55 -17.34
CA ARG A 89 -12.99 16.36 -18.03
C ARG A 89 -12.96 17.75 -17.41
N LYS A 90 -11.77 18.29 -17.16
CA LYS A 90 -11.66 19.67 -16.66
C LYS A 90 -11.91 20.66 -17.80
N GLN A 91 -12.76 21.66 -17.57
CA GLN A 91 -13.07 22.70 -18.56
C GLN A 91 -11.80 23.40 -19.07
N ASN A 92 -10.84 23.67 -18.19
CA ASN A 92 -9.63 24.42 -18.52
C ASN A 92 -8.53 23.55 -19.13
N ASN A 93 -8.67 22.22 -19.11
CA ASN A 93 -7.73 21.30 -19.75
C ASN A 93 -8.44 19.99 -20.11
N ILE A 94 -8.91 19.93 -21.35
CA ILE A 94 -9.61 18.76 -21.88
C ILE A 94 -8.72 17.51 -21.94
N LEU A 95 -7.39 17.62 -21.91
CA LEU A 95 -6.47 16.49 -21.93
C LEU A 95 -6.32 15.83 -20.55
N ASN A 96 -6.96 16.40 -19.53
CA ASN A 96 -6.99 15.87 -18.17
C ASN A 96 -8.34 15.18 -17.90
N ALA A 97 -8.28 13.97 -17.37
CA ALA A 97 -9.45 13.25 -16.88
C ALA A 97 -9.40 13.06 -15.36
N THR A 98 -10.52 13.30 -14.70
CA THR A 98 -10.74 12.97 -13.29
C THR A 98 -11.56 11.69 -13.20
N ILE A 99 -11.13 10.73 -12.40
CA ILE A 99 -11.82 9.46 -12.19
C ILE A 99 -12.52 9.53 -10.83
N VAL A 100 -13.83 9.27 -10.83
CA VAL A 100 -14.67 9.16 -9.64
C VAL A 100 -15.23 7.75 -9.60
N PHE A 101 -15.05 7.09 -8.47
CA PHE A 101 -15.57 5.74 -8.21
C PHE A 101 -16.75 5.88 -7.25
N GLY A 102 -17.86 5.21 -7.54
CA GLY A 102 -19.05 5.27 -6.70
C GLY A 102 -19.87 4.00 -6.75
N VAL A 103 -20.86 3.93 -5.86
CA VAL A 103 -21.92 2.93 -5.80
C VAL A 103 -23.24 3.68 -5.94
N THR A 104 -24.23 3.14 -6.64
CA THR A 104 -25.51 3.84 -6.88
C THR A 104 -26.55 3.60 -5.79
N ASN A 105 -26.21 2.88 -4.73
CA ASN A 105 -27.11 2.61 -3.61
C ASN A 105 -26.80 3.57 -2.45
N ASP A 106 -27.82 4.33 -2.03
CA ASP A 106 -27.77 5.33 -0.96
C ASP A 106 -27.45 4.73 0.43
N GLU A 107 -27.52 3.40 0.58
CA GLU A 107 -27.23 2.70 1.84
C GLU A 107 -25.73 2.69 2.20
N TYR A 108 -24.84 3.07 1.26
CA TYR A 108 -23.39 2.98 1.41
C TYR A 108 -22.72 4.35 1.42
N ASP A 109 -23.08 5.19 2.40
CA ASP A 109 -22.55 6.54 2.63
C ASP A 109 -21.07 6.50 3.14
N GLY A 110 -20.14 6.10 2.27
CA GLY A 110 -18.70 6.11 2.54
C GLY A 110 -18.10 4.82 3.14
N GLU A 111 -18.91 3.85 3.58
CA GLU A 111 -18.47 2.54 4.10
C GLU A 111 -18.40 1.41 3.04
N GLU A 112 -18.50 1.77 1.76
CA GLU A 112 -18.54 0.89 0.57
C GLU A 112 -17.54 -0.28 0.61
N TYR A 113 -16.32 -0.04 1.08
CA TYR A 113 -15.22 -1.02 1.09
C TYR A 113 -15.07 -1.80 2.40
N SER A 114 -15.73 -1.36 3.47
CA SER A 114 -15.72 -2.04 4.76
C SER A 114 -16.65 -3.25 4.77
N LEU A 115 -17.76 -3.15 4.03
CA LEU A 115 -18.85 -4.13 4.01
C LEU A 115 -18.72 -5.17 2.89
N THR A 116 -17.89 -4.90 1.88
CA THR A 116 -17.70 -5.83 0.75
C THR A 116 -16.87 -7.03 1.20
N ASN A 117 -17.35 -8.24 0.92
CA ASN A 117 -16.63 -9.48 1.20
C ASN A 117 -15.23 -9.45 0.55
N LYS A 118 -14.18 -9.95 1.25
CA LYS A 118 -12.77 -9.86 0.79
C LYS A 118 -12.55 -10.34 -0.65
N GLY A 119 -13.32 -11.33 -1.12
CA GLY A 119 -13.24 -11.85 -2.49
C GLY A 119 -13.77 -10.87 -3.54
N GLU A 120 -14.91 -10.24 -3.27
CA GLU A 120 -15.55 -9.29 -4.18
C GLU A 120 -14.72 -8.01 -4.34
N VAL A 121 -14.08 -7.52 -3.26
CA VAL A 121 -13.22 -6.32 -3.31
C VAL A 121 -12.14 -6.46 -4.39
N TYR A 122 -11.54 -7.66 -4.53
CA TYR A 122 -10.50 -7.87 -5.54
C TYR A 122 -11.06 -7.91 -6.96
N LYS A 123 -12.25 -8.49 -7.17
CA LYS A 123 -12.96 -8.52 -8.46
C LYS A 123 -13.47 -7.13 -8.87
N VAL A 124 -13.99 -6.34 -7.91
CA VAL A 124 -14.34 -4.92 -8.07
C VAL A 124 -13.12 -4.14 -8.56
N MET A 125 -11.97 -4.29 -7.90
CA MET A 125 -10.74 -3.59 -8.29
C MET A 125 -10.21 -4.03 -9.66
N ALA A 126 -10.27 -5.33 -9.98
CA ALA A 126 -9.91 -5.83 -11.30
C ALA A 126 -10.81 -5.22 -12.40
N THR A 127 -12.10 -5.08 -12.11
CA THR A 127 -13.08 -4.47 -13.03
C THR A 127 -12.80 -2.98 -13.23
N ILE A 128 -12.55 -2.24 -12.15
CA ILE A 128 -12.17 -0.82 -12.24
C ILE A 128 -10.90 -0.64 -13.08
N VAL A 129 -9.87 -1.47 -12.87
CA VAL A 129 -8.64 -1.44 -13.69
C VAL A 129 -8.95 -1.64 -15.16
N LYS A 130 -9.80 -2.61 -15.49
CA LYS A 130 -10.21 -2.89 -16.87
C LYS A 130 -10.96 -1.71 -17.49
N ILE A 131 -11.85 -1.06 -16.75
CA ILE A 131 -12.58 0.14 -17.20
C ILE A 131 -11.61 1.29 -17.51
N VAL A 132 -10.65 1.57 -16.62
CA VAL A 132 -9.66 2.65 -16.86
C VAL A 132 -8.79 2.32 -18.08
N GLN A 133 -8.43 1.05 -18.29
CA GLN A 133 -7.73 0.63 -19.52
C GLN A 133 -8.58 0.88 -20.77
N LEU A 134 -9.85 0.49 -20.77
CA LEU A 134 -10.79 0.73 -21.88
C LEU A 134 -10.88 2.22 -22.21
N TYR A 135 -11.16 3.04 -21.20
CA TYR A 135 -11.30 4.48 -21.39
C TYR A 135 -10.01 5.14 -21.92
N ARG A 136 -8.82 4.70 -21.47
CA ARG A 136 -7.53 5.17 -21.99
C ARG A 136 -7.34 4.83 -23.47
N MET A 137 -7.76 3.63 -23.90
CA MET A 137 -7.65 3.20 -25.30
C MET A 137 -8.60 4.01 -26.20
N GLU A 138 -9.80 4.32 -25.72
CA GLU A 138 -10.78 5.15 -26.44
C GLU A 138 -10.37 6.62 -26.52
N HIS A 139 -9.56 7.10 -25.57
CA HIS A 139 -9.18 8.50 -25.43
C HIS A 139 -7.64 8.70 -25.41
N PRO A 140 -6.93 8.37 -26.50
CA PRO A 140 -5.46 8.34 -26.52
C PRO A 140 -4.79 9.70 -26.32
N ASN A 141 -5.53 10.80 -26.51
CA ASN A 141 -5.04 12.16 -26.33
C ASN A 141 -4.99 12.60 -24.85
N ILE A 142 -5.62 11.86 -23.95
CA ILE A 142 -5.53 12.14 -22.52
C ILE A 142 -4.10 11.87 -22.07
N ASN A 143 -3.49 12.85 -21.42
CA ASN A 143 -2.11 12.77 -20.94
C ASN A 143 -2.03 12.87 -19.40
N LEU A 144 -3.16 13.07 -18.73
CA LEU A 144 -3.24 13.15 -17.28
C LEU A 144 -4.54 12.52 -16.77
N PHE A 145 -4.41 11.63 -15.79
CA PHE A 145 -5.51 11.10 -14.99
C PHE A 145 -5.35 11.55 -13.53
N GLU A 146 -6.46 11.88 -12.88
CA GLU A 146 -6.49 12.28 -11.47
C GLU A 146 -7.62 11.54 -10.76
N TYR A 147 -7.38 11.07 -9.54
CA TYR A 147 -8.46 10.58 -8.70
C TYR A 147 -8.20 10.94 -7.24
N THR A 148 -9.29 11.11 -6.49
CA THR A 148 -9.27 11.44 -5.06
C THR A 148 -9.92 10.32 -4.27
N GLY A 149 -9.42 10.07 -3.06
CA GLY A 149 -10.10 9.21 -2.11
C GLY A 149 -10.62 10.09 -0.99
N GLU A 150 -11.94 10.24 -0.87
CA GLU A 150 -12.51 10.86 0.32
C GLU A 150 -12.29 9.91 1.51
N GLN A 151 -11.77 10.46 2.60
CA GLN A 151 -11.57 9.70 3.84
C GLN A 151 -12.86 9.74 4.64
N SER A 152 -13.33 8.58 5.09
CA SER A 152 -14.36 8.53 6.14
C SER A 152 -13.84 9.16 7.43
N ASP A 153 -14.72 9.58 8.34
CA ASP A 153 -14.28 10.19 9.61
C ASP A 153 -13.48 9.21 10.48
N LYS A 154 -13.81 7.91 10.42
CA LYS A 154 -13.02 6.83 11.04
C LYS A 154 -11.61 6.72 10.47
N GLU A 155 -11.45 6.96 9.17
CA GLU A 155 -10.15 6.95 8.48
C GLU A 155 -9.32 8.21 8.76
N LYS A 156 -9.97 9.37 8.87
CA LYS A 156 -9.33 10.63 9.30
C LYS A 156 -8.71 10.46 10.69
N ILE A 157 -9.45 9.86 11.63
CA ILE A 157 -8.96 9.56 12.99
C ILE A 157 -7.73 8.62 12.96
N LYS A 158 -7.72 7.66 12.03
CA LYS A 158 -6.61 6.69 11.88
C LYS A 158 -5.48 7.19 10.97
N ASN A 159 -5.60 8.40 10.41
CA ASN A 159 -4.72 8.97 9.40
C ASN A 159 -4.33 7.97 8.30
N ARG A 160 -5.30 7.21 7.79
CA ARG A 160 -5.10 6.23 6.72
C ARG A 160 -6.22 6.33 5.71
N ASN A 161 -5.87 6.51 4.44
CA ASN A 161 -6.82 6.45 3.34
C ASN A 161 -6.76 5.06 2.70
N VAL A 162 -7.54 4.12 3.23
CA VAL A 162 -7.49 2.70 2.81
C VAL A 162 -7.93 2.58 1.35
N ARG A 163 -8.96 3.36 0.98
CA ARG A 163 -9.50 3.46 -0.38
C ARG A 163 -8.43 3.91 -1.38
N LEU A 164 -7.75 5.03 -1.09
CA LEU A 164 -6.66 5.55 -1.93
C LEU A 164 -5.48 4.58 -2.03
N ALA A 165 -5.12 3.91 -0.92
CA ALA A 165 -4.04 2.93 -0.91
C ALA A 165 -4.37 1.70 -1.78
N LEU A 166 -5.63 1.26 -1.77
CA LEU A 166 -6.09 0.13 -2.58
C LEU A 166 -6.08 0.48 -4.07
N TYR A 167 -6.67 1.62 -4.45
CA TYR A 167 -6.61 2.10 -5.83
C TYR A 167 -5.16 2.27 -6.31
N ASN A 168 -4.28 2.86 -5.49
CA ASN A 168 -2.87 3.03 -5.83
C ASN A 168 -2.15 1.71 -6.15
N ARG A 169 -2.52 0.62 -5.46
CA ARG A 169 -1.96 -0.70 -5.71
C ARG A 169 -2.35 -1.24 -7.08
N TYR A 170 -3.60 -1.06 -7.48
CA TYR A 170 -4.17 -1.61 -8.70
C TYR A 170 -3.91 -0.75 -9.92
N ILE A 171 -3.99 0.57 -9.78
CA ILE A 171 -3.88 1.52 -10.89
C ILE A 171 -2.50 1.48 -11.54
N ARG A 172 -1.44 1.14 -10.79
CA ARG A 172 -0.10 0.93 -11.33
C ARG A 172 -0.03 -0.16 -12.40
N ARG A 173 -1.04 -1.04 -12.49
CA ARG A 173 -1.16 -2.06 -13.55
C ARG A 173 -1.73 -1.51 -14.86
N VAL A 174 -2.37 -0.34 -14.83
CA VAL A 174 -2.96 0.32 -16.01
C VAL A 174 -1.92 1.10 -16.81
N PHE A 175 -0.92 1.64 -16.11
CA PHE A 175 0.02 2.61 -16.63
C PHE A 175 1.41 2.00 -16.75
N ASP A 176 1.97 2.05 -17.95
CA ASP A 176 3.32 1.59 -18.26
C ASP A 176 4.39 2.60 -17.82
N ASN A 177 5.66 2.28 -18.07
CA ASN A 177 6.80 3.12 -17.68
C ASN A 177 6.82 4.51 -18.33
N ASN A 178 5.96 4.79 -19.32
CA ASN A 178 5.82 6.13 -19.90
C ASN A 178 4.90 7.06 -19.09
N TRP A 179 4.50 6.64 -17.88
CA TRP A 179 3.65 7.42 -16.99
C TRP A 179 4.29 7.55 -15.61
N ILE A 180 4.19 8.75 -15.03
CA ILE A 180 4.61 9.04 -13.66
C ILE A 180 3.37 9.10 -12.78
N VAL A 181 3.41 8.40 -11.65
CA VAL A 181 2.37 8.42 -10.63
C VAL A 181 2.84 9.24 -9.43
N GLU A 182 2.13 10.32 -9.13
CA GLU A 182 2.37 11.18 -7.97
C GLU A 182 1.22 11.05 -6.98
N THR A 183 1.55 10.69 -5.74
CA THR A 183 0.57 10.67 -4.65
C THR A 183 0.77 11.91 -3.80
N LYS A 184 -0.29 12.71 -3.65
CA LYS A 184 -0.43 13.78 -2.66
C LYS A 184 -1.45 13.32 -1.61
N GLU A 185 -1.51 13.97 -0.45
CA GLU A 185 -2.24 13.51 0.74
C GLU A 185 -3.63 12.90 0.46
N ASN A 186 -4.45 13.55 -0.37
CA ASN A 186 -5.81 13.11 -0.70
C ASN A 186 -6.04 12.77 -2.18
N LYS A 187 -4.99 12.85 -3.01
CA LYS A 187 -5.14 12.74 -4.47
C LYS A 187 -3.96 12.07 -5.13
N VAL A 188 -4.26 11.35 -6.21
CA VAL A 188 -3.26 10.72 -7.06
C VAL A 188 -3.36 11.31 -8.45
N ILE A 189 -2.21 11.73 -8.98
CA ILE A 189 -2.06 12.30 -10.31
C ILE A 189 -1.18 11.36 -11.11
N ILE A 190 -1.64 10.97 -12.29
CA ILE A 190 -0.94 10.07 -13.20
C ILE A 190 -0.74 10.82 -14.51
N ARG A 191 0.51 11.10 -14.87
CA ARG A 191 0.85 11.95 -16.02
C ARG A 191 1.78 11.24 -16.98
N LYS A 192 1.56 11.43 -18.27
CA LYS A 192 2.45 10.90 -19.31
C LYS A 192 3.80 11.63 -19.25
N ILE A 193 4.89 10.89 -19.37
CA ILE A 193 6.24 11.44 -19.53
C ILE A 193 6.30 12.11 -20.90
N LYS A 194 6.77 13.36 -20.93
CA LYS A 194 6.98 14.12 -22.18
C LYS A 194 8.26 13.67 -22.86
#